data_AF-A0A059LBN3-F1
#
_entry.id   AF-A0A059LBN3-F1
#
_cell.length_a   1.000
_cell.length_b   1.000
_cell.length_c   1.000
_cell.angle_alpha   90.00
_cell.angle_beta   90.00
_cell.angle_gamma   90.00
#
_symmetry.space_group_name_H-M   'P 1'
#
loop_
_entity.id
_entity.type
_entity.pdbx_description
1 polymer ?
#
loop_
_entity_poly.entity_id
_entity_poly.type
_entity_poly.pdbx_seq_one_letter_code
_entity_poly.pdbx_strand_id
1 'polypeptide(L)'
;MLEWVGAVPDKTLWRKKEVRVNTRLCYNQRKFNLLREESEGYAKLATLLGQRGRGGLRPEFEGALVLEVRALIGFFDLDPARACSAVLAAAAQAPRNPCWPGVLRTFQSECVAQMLGLAFERLDEGCGDDWEEG
;
A
#
# COMPACT_ATOMS: atom_id res chain seq x y z
N MET A 1 40.81 12.48 29.90
CA MET A 1 42.13 12.61 29.26
C MET A 1 42.02 12.69 27.72
N LEU A 2 40.95 13.30 27.17
CA LEU A 2 40.74 13.48 25.72
C LEU A 2 40.44 14.96 25.36
N GLU A 3 40.64 15.88 26.31
CA GLU A 3 40.36 17.32 26.14
C GLU A 3 41.63 18.14 25.78
N TRP A 4 42.80 17.49 25.74
CA TRP A 4 44.09 18.14 25.52
C TRP A 4 44.64 18.00 24.09
N VAL A 5 43.91 17.35 23.19
CA VAL A 5 44.33 17.10 21.80
C VAL A 5 43.63 18.05 20.80
N GLY A 6 42.83 19.02 21.26
CA GLY A 6 42.24 20.05 20.39
C GLY A 6 41.27 19.53 19.31
N ALA A 7 40.92 18.24 19.33
CA ALA A 7 40.16 17.60 18.26
C ALA A 7 38.64 17.80 18.35
N VAL A 8 38.13 18.37 19.46
CA VAL A 8 36.69 18.58 19.68
C VAL A 8 36.49 19.90 20.41
N PRO A 9 35.99 20.96 19.74
CA PRO A 9 35.66 22.21 20.40
C PRO A 9 34.35 22.02 21.17
N ASP A 10 34.44 21.95 22.50
CA ASP A 10 33.33 22.09 23.45
C ASP A 10 32.21 21.02 23.40
N LYS A 11 32.25 20.05 24.33
CA LYS A 11 31.25 18.98 24.50
C LYS A 11 29.80 19.47 24.50
N THR A 12 29.54 20.69 24.97
CA THR A 12 28.19 21.24 25.04
C THR A 12 27.64 21.63 23.66
N LEU A 13 28.50 22.09 22.75
CA LEU A 13 28.16 22.40 21.36
C LEU A 13 27.93 21.14 20.54
N TRP A 14 28.72 20.10 20.76
CA TRP A 14 28.54 18.80 20.11
C TRP A 14 27.23 18.14 20.52
N ARG A 15 26.88 18.17 21.81
CA ARG A 15 25.60 17.64 22.29
C ARG A 15 24.40 18.42 21.75
N LYS A 16 24.51 19.76 21.60
CA LYS A 16 23.49 20.58 20.93
C LYS A 16 23.36 20.26 19.44
N LYS A 17 24.48 20.03 18.73
CA LYS A 17 24.47 19.57 17.34
C LYS A 17 23.84 18.19 17.20
N GLU A 18 24.17 17.27 18.09
CA GLU A 18 23.62 15.91 18.13
C GLU A 18 22.11 15.94 18.33
N VAL A 19 21.61 16.67 19.33
CA VAL A 19 20.15 16.84 19.53
C VAL A 19 19.51 17.45 18.29
N ARG A 20 20.11 18.49 17.69
CA ARG A 20 19.57 19.14 16.48
C ARG A 20 19.53 18.19 15.28
N VAL A 21 20.56 17.36 15.10
CA VAL A 21 20.61 16.35 14.03
C VAL A 21 19.61 15.24 14.30
N ASN A 22 19.52 14.74 15.53
CA ASN A 22 18.58 13.68 15.93
C ASN A 22 17.12 14.14 15.80
N THR A 23 16.80 15.36 16.24
CA THR A 23 15.47 15.96 16.06
C THR A 23 15.16 16.15 14.57
N ARG A 24 16.13 16.60 13.76
CA ARG A 24 15.94 16.78 12.31
C ARG A 24 15.78 15.45 11.57
N LEU A 25 16.48 14.39 11.99
CA LEU A 25 16.30 13.02 11.50
C LEU A 25 14.91 12.50 11.85
N CYS A 26 14.51 12.56 13.11
CA CYS A 26 13.18 12.12 13.56
C CYS A 26 12.03 12.87 12.86
N TYR A 27 12.15 14.20 12.71
CA TYR A 27 11.12 15.00 12.05
C TYR A 27 11.13 14.88 10.53
N ASN A 28 12.30 14.78 9.87
CA ASN A 28 12.35 14.60 8.41
C ASN A 28 11.95 13.19 7.99
N GLN A 29 12.34 12.14 8.73
CA GLN A 29 11.91 10.78 8.44
C GLN A 29 10.39 10.66 8.57
N ARG A 30 9.78 11.13 9.67
CA ARG A 30 8.31 11.07 9.81
C ARG A 30 7.53 11.96 8.83
N LYS A 31 8.09 13.10 8.40
CA LYS A 31 7.35 14.10 7.59
C LYS A 31 7.18 13.72 6.11
N PHE A 32 8.02 12.83 5.57
CA PHE A 32 7.95 12.39 4.17
C PHE A 32 7.70 10.89 3.98
N ASN A 33 7.60 10.15 5.09
CA ASN A 33 7.45 8.70 5.04
C ASN A 33 6.05 8.24 4.62
N LEU A 34 4.97 8.91 5.01
CA LEU A 34 3.61 8.38 4.78
C LEU A 34 3.34 8.05 3.31
N LEU A 35 3.59 8.99 2.38
CA LEU A 35 3.33 8.74 0.94
C LEU A 35 4.25 7.64 0.35
N ARG A 36 5.49 7.54 0.86
CA ARG A 36 6.45 6.54 0.39
C ARG A 36 6.15 5.15 0.94
N GLU A 37 5.78 5.06 2.21
CA GLU A 37 5.32 3.85 2.89
C GLU A 37 4.01 3.35 2.28
N GLU A 38 3.07 4.26 2.00
CA GLU A 38 1.81 3.94 1.31
C GLU A 38 2.06 3.38 -0.10
N SER A 39 2.93 4.02 -0.87
CA SER A 39 3.32 3.55 -2.22
C SER A 39 3.97 2.18 -2.18
N GLU A 40 4.81 1.90 -1.18
CA GLU A 40 5.41 0.59 -0.96
C GLU A 40 4.37 -0.46 -0.58
N GLY A 41 3.43 -0.11 0.31
CA GLY A 41 2.34 -0.97 0.73
C GLY A 41 1.44 -1.38 -0.45
N TYR A 42 1.06 -0.43 -1.31
CA TYR A 42 0.29 -0.74 -2.53
C TYR A 42 1.08 -1.57 -3.54
N ALA A 43 2.39 -1.31 -3.71
CA ALA A 43 3.22 -2.14 -4.60
C ALA A 43 3.31 -3.59 -4.09
N LYS A 44 3.47 -3.78 -2.77
CA LYS A 44 3.45 -5.11 -2.13
C LYS A 44 2.08 -5.78 -2.27
N LEU A 45 0.99 -5.04 -2.07
CA LEU A 45 -0.35 -5.55 -2.27
C LEU A 45 -0.58 -5.98 -3.73
N ALA A 46 -0.24 -5.13 -4.69
CA ALA A 46 -0.41 -5.43 -6.12
C ALA A 46 0.42 -6.64 -6.58
N THR A 47 1.67 -6.76 -6.12
CA THR A 47 2.54 -7.90 -6.46
C THR A 47 2.02 -9.20 -5.85
N LEU A 48 1.60 -9.18 -4.59
CA LEU A 48 0.98 -10.32 -3.92
C LEU A 48 -0.30 -10.78 -4.63
N LEU A 49 -1.20 -9.86 -4.97
CA LEU A 49 -2.43 -10.15 -5.69
C LEU A 49 -2.16 -10.63 -7.12
N GLY A 50 -1.16 -10.08 -7.81
CA GLY A 50 -0.79 -10.48 -9.17
C GLY A 50 -0.17 -11.88 -9.22
N GLN A 51 0.76 -12.19 -8.32
CA GLN A 51 1.42 -13.49 -8.23
C GLN A 51 0.42 -14.60 -7.87
N ARG A 52 -0.45 -14.33 -6.89
CA ARG A 52 -1.41 -15.31 -6.39
C ARG A 52 -2.69 -15.38 -7.23
N GLY A 53 -3.07 -14.27 -7.87
CA GLY A 53 -4.27 -14.14 -8.70
C GLY A 53 -4.22 -14.95 -9.99
N ARG A 54 -3.09 -14.98 -10.70
CA ARG A 54 -2.94 -15.65 -12.01
C ARG A 54 -2.92 -17.20 -11.99
N GLY A 55 -3.41 -17.83 -10.93
CA GLY A 55 -3.49 -19.29 -10.80
C GLY A 55 -2.39 -19.92 -9.93
N GLY A 56 -1.62 -19.11 -9.20
CA GLY A 56 -0.61 -19.60 -8.27
C GLY A 56 -1.16 -20.11 -6.94
N LEU A 57 -2.41 -19.80 -6.60
CA LEU A 57 -2.97 -20.12 -5.28
C LEU A 57 -3.98 -21.25 -5.30
N ARG A 58 -3.73 -22.27 -4.47
CA ARG A 58 -4.71 -23.31 -4.14
C ARG A 58 -5.65 -22.78 -3.04
N PRO A 59 -6.91 -23.26 -3.00
CA PRO A 59 -7.88 -22.86 -1.98
C PRO A 59 -7.38 -23.11 -0.54
N GLU A 60 -6.50 -24.09 -0.35
CA GLU A 60 -5.82 -24.36 0.93
C GLU A 60 -5.06 -23.16 1.52
N PHE A 61 -4.57 -22.25 0.66
CA PHE A 61 -3.79 -21.07 1.07
C PHE A 61 -4.61 -19.77 1.10
N GLU A 62 -5.93 -19.84 0.87
CA GLU A 62 -6.82 -18.68 0.92
C GLU A 62 -6.72 -17.95 2.26
N GLY A 63 -6.72 -18.69 3.38
CA GLY A 63 -6.60 -18.11 4.71
C GLY A 63 -5.28 -17.36 4.94
N ALA A 64 -4.18 -17.89 4.40
CA ALA A 64 -2.88 -17.23 4.46
C ALA A 64 -2.88 -15.92 3.65
N LEU A 65 -3.51 -15.92 2.46
CA LEU A 65 -3.68 -14.72 1.65
C LEU A 65 -4.49 -13.64 2.37
N VAL A 66 -5.62 -14.01 2.98
CA VAL A 66 -6.48 -13.10 3.75
C VAL A 66 -5.71 -12.45 4.90
N LEU A 67 -4.93 -13.24 5.65
CA LEU A 67 -4.11 -12.74 6.75
C LEU A 67 -3.04 -11.76 6.26
N GLU A 68 -2.39 -12.09 5.15
CA GLU A 68 -1.30 -11.27 4.58
C GLU A 68 -1.82 -9.94 4.02
N VAL A 69 -2.98 -9.94 3.35
CA VAL A 69 -3.65 -8.71 2.90
C VAL A 69 -4.02 -7.83 4.10
N ARG A 70 -4.62 -8.40 5.15
CA ARG A 70 -4.96 -7.65 6.37
C ARG A 70 -3.72 -7.08 7.06
N ALA A 71 -2.64 -7.86 7.13
CA ALA A 71 -1.38 -7.43 7.71
C ALA A 71 -0.75 -6.28 6.92
N LEU A 72 -0.78 -6.32 5.58
CA LEU A 72 -0.28 -5.24 4.73
C LEU A 72 -1.10 -3.95 4.90
N ILE A 73 -2.43 -4.06 4.91
CA ILE A 73 -3.31 -2.89 5.10
C ILE A 73 -3.04 -2.24 6.47
N GLY A 74 -2.93 -3.03 7.54
CA GLY A 74 -2.68 -2.51 8.88
C GLY A 74 -1.24 -2.02 9.11
N PHE A 75 -0.23 -2.66 8.50
CA PHE A 75 1.18 -2.30 8.70
C PHE A 75 1.56 -1.02 7.96
N PHE A 76 1.03 -0.81 6.75
CA PHE A 76 1.29 0.36 5.92
C PHE A 76 0.23 1.46 6.06
N ASP A 77 -0.75 1.29 6.96
CA ASP A 77 -1.88 2.20 7.15
C ASP A 77 -2.59 2.54 5.82
N LEU A 78 -2.82 1.51 4.99
CA LEU A 78 -3.41 1.68 3.67
C LEU A 78 -4.90 2.02 3.79
N ASP A 79 -5.36 2.92 2.90
CA ASP A 79 -6.78 3.20 2.74
C ASP A 79 -7.53 1.92 2.31
N PRO A 80 -8.48 1.41 3.12
CA PRO A 80 -9.20 0.18 2.84
C PRO A 80 -10.04 0.25 1.55
N ALA A 81 -10.55 1.43 1.17
CA ALA A 81 -11.34 1.59 -0.04
C ALA A 81 -10.47 1.44 -1.29
N ARG A 82 -9.29 2.05 -1.27
CA ARG A 82 -8.29 1.90 -2.35
C ARG A 82 -7.68 0.50 -2.40
N ALA A 83 -7.44 -0.13 -1.25
CA ALA A 83 -7.04 -1.54 -1.21
C ALA A 83 -8.11 -2.45 -1.80
N CYS A 84 -9.39 -2.22 -1.49
CA CYS A 84 -10.52 -2.95 -2.09
C CYS A 84 -10.56 -2.77 -3.61
N SER A 85 -10.36 -1.53 -4.11
CA SER A 85 -10.24 -1.26 -5.54
C SER A 85 -9.14 -2.08 -6.22
N ALA A 86 -7.96 -2.15 -5.60
CA ALA A 86 -6.82 -2.93 -6.12
C ALA A 86 -7.12 -4.44 -6.15
N VAL A 87 -7.80 -4.97 -5.13
CA VAL A 87 -8.25 -6.37 -5.08
C VAL A 87 -9.26 -6.64 -6.19
N LEU A 88 -10.25 -5.76 -6.40
CA LEU A 88 -11.23 -5.89 -7.48
C LEU A 88 -10.57 -5.85 -8.86
N ALA A 89 -9.62 -4.95 -9.08
CA ALA A 89 -8.86 -4.89 -10.33
C ALA A 89 -8.02 -6.15 -10.58
N ALA A 90 -7.46 -6.76 -9.53
CA ALA A 90 -6.74 -8.03 -9.65
C ALA A 90 -7.72 -9.20 -9.91
N ALA A 91 -8.90 -9.19 -9.29
CA ALA A 91 -9.93 -10.19 -9.52
C ALA A 91 -10.47 -10.15 -10.95
N ALA A 92 -10.66 -8.95 -11.52
CA ALA A 92 -11.06 -8.76 -12.91
C ALA A 92 -10.05 -9.35 -13.91
N GLN A 93 -8.75 -9.30 -13.60
CA GLN A 93 -7.69 -9.90 -14.44
C GLN A 93 -7.65 -11.43 -14.37
N ALA A 94 -8.13 -12.02 -13.27
CA ALA A 94 -8.07 -13.47 -13.04
C ALA A 94 -9.38 -14.00 -12.41
N PRO A 95 -10.51 -13.94 -13.12
CA PRO A 95 -11.83 -14.25 -12.55
C PRO A 95 -12.00 -15.73 -12.17
N ARG A 96 -11.16 -16.63 -12.70
CA ARG A 96 -11.23 -18.08 -12.46
C ARG A 96 -10.62 -18.52 -11.13
N ASN A 97 -10.04 -17.63 -10.35
CA ASN A 97 -9.40 -17.99 -9.09
C ASN A 97 -10.44 -18.10 -7.95
N PRO A 98 -10.56 -19.25 -7.28
CA PRO A 98 -11.57 -19.46 -6.24
C PRO A 98 -11.29 -18.70 -4.94
N CYS A 99 -10.11 -18.10 -4.77
CA CYS A 99 -9.71 -17.44 -3.52
C CYS A 99 -10.27 -16.01 -3.40
N TRP A 100 -10.73 -15.39 -4.49
CA TRP A 100 -11.23 -14.00 -4.49
C TRP A 100 -12.40 -13.74 -3.53
N PRO A 101 -13.42 -14.62 -3.42
CA PRO A 101 -14.50 -14.43 -2.47
C PRO A 101 -14.00 -14.37 -1.02
N GLY A 102 -12.97 -15.14 -0.67
CA GLY A 102 -12.32 -15.09 0.64
C GLY A 102 -11.72 -13.74 0.96
N VAL A 103 -10.98 -13.19 0.01
CA VAL A 103 -10.35 -11.87 0.13
C VAL A 103 -11.39 -10.76 0.12
N LEU A 104 -12.42 -10.83 -0.74
CA LEU A 104 -13.45 -9.79 -0.79
C LEU A 104 -14.28 -9.72 0.49
N ARG A 105 -14.49 -10.84 1.18
CA ARG A 105 -15.14 -10.88 2.51
C ARG A 105 -14.34 -10.20 3.61
N THR A 106 -13.07 -9.82 3.38
CA THR A 106 -12.32 -9.04 4.37
C THR A 106 -12.72 -7.57 4.40
N PHE A 107 -13.37 -7.09 3.35
CA PHE A 107 -13.85 -5.71 3.22
C PHE A 107 -15.35 -5.64 3.55
N GLN A 108 -15.81 -4.45 3.92
CA GLN A 108 -17.24 -4.22 4.14
C GLN A 108 -18.02 -4.36 2.82
N SER A 109 -19.22 -4.94 2.88
CA SER A 109 -20.09 -5.16 1.72
C SER A 109 -20.40 -3.86 0.98
N GLU A 110 -20.60 -2.78 1.73
CA GLU A 110 -20.93 -1.45 1.20
C GLU A 110 -19.74 -0.88 0.42
N CYS A 111 -18.53 -1.03 0.96
CA CYS A 111 -17.30 -0.58 0.31
C CYS A 111 -17.07 -1.33 -1.01
N VAL A 112 -17.28 -2.65 -1.03
CA VAL A 112 -17.19 -3.46 -2.24
C VAL A 112 -18.22 -2.99 -3.28
N ALA A 113 -19.47 -2.77 -2.87
CA ALA A 113 -20.53 -2.33 -3.78
C ALA A 113 -20.26 -0.93 -4.35
N GLN A 114 -19.80 0.01 -3.52
CA GLN A 114 -19.40 1.35 -3.94
C GLN A 114 -18.24 1.32 -4.94
N MET A 115 -17.20 0.54 -4.65
CA MET A 115 -16.04 0.42 -5.54
C MET A 115 -16.38 -0.29 -6.85
N LEU A 116 -17.32 -1.25 -6.83
CA LEU A 116 -17.88 -1.84 -8.04
C LEU A 116 -18.65 -0.80 -8.85
N GLY A 117 -19.53 -0.02 -8.23
CA GLY A 117 -20.26 1.06 -8.88
C GLY A 117 -19.32 2.04 -9.58
N LEU A 118 -18.29 2.50 -8.86
CA LEU A 118 -17.25 3.37 -9.42
C LEU A 118 -16.49 2.71 -10.59
N ALA A 119 -16.21 1.41 -10.52
CA ALA A 119 -15.54 0.70 -11.59
C ALA A 119 -16.41 0.62 -12.86
N PHE A 120 -17.73 0.45 -12.71
CA PHE A 120 -18.68 0.44 -13.83
C PHE A 120 -18.87 1.82 -14.45
N GLU A 121 -18.97 2.87 -13.65
CA GLU A 121 -19.05 4.27 -14.13
C GLU A 121 -17.84 4.62 -15.01
N ARG A 122 -16.63 4.24 -14.57
CA ARG A 122 -15.40 4.44 -15.36
C ARG A 122 -15.35 3.66 -16.67
N LEU A 123 -16.08 2.54 -16.77
CA LEU A 123 -16.17 1.78 -18.01
C LEU A 123 -17.15 2.44 -18.99
N ASP A 124 -18.20 3.09 -18.48
CA ASP A 124 -19.18 3.82 -19.27
C ASP A 124 -18.55 5.09 -19.90
N GLU A 125 -17.74 5.81 -19.12
CA GLU A 125 -16.97 6.97 -19.59
C GLU A 125 -15.93 6.65 -20.68
N GLY A 126 -15.52 5.38 -20.82
CA GLY A 126 -14.54 4.93 -21.81
C GLY A 126 -15.13 4.47 -23.14
N CYS A 127 -16.45 4.47 -23.30
CA CYS A 127 -17.14 3.91 -24.48
C CYS A 127 -17.84 4.97 -25.37
N GLY A 128 -17.87 6.24 -24.95
CA GLY A 128 -18.33 7.35 -25.79
C GLY A 128 -17.14 8.12 -26.33
N ASP A 129 -16.80 7.92 -27.61
CA ASP A 129 -16.08 8.87 -28.52
C ASP A 129 -15.18 8.16 -29.56
N ASP A 130 -15.64 7.09 -30.24
CA ASP A 130 -14.87 6.49 -31.36
C ASP A 130 -15.72 5.96 -32.53
N TRP A 131 -16.89 6.57 -32.80
CA TRP A 131 -17.67 6.27 -34.01
C TRP A 131 -18.19 7.52 -34.74
N GLU A 132 -17.31 8.47 -35.06
CA GLU A 132 -17.49 9.33 -36.25
C GLU A 132 -16.11 9.74 -36.80
N GLU A 133 -15.59 8.96 -37.74
CA GLU A 133 -14.91 9.44 -38.97
C GLU A 133 -14.48 8.23 -39.82
N GLY A 134 -15.14 8.05 -40.97
CA GLY A 134 -14.84 7.01 -41.97
C GLY A 134 -15.95 6.82 -42.98
#